data_AF-A0A1J3K3L8-F1
#
_entry.id   AF-A0A1J3K3L8-F1
#
_cell.length_a   1.000
_cell.length_b   1.000
_cell.length_c   1.000
_cell.angle_alpha   90.00
_cell.angle_beta   90.00
_cell.angle_gamma   90.00
#
_symmetry.space_group_name_H-M   'P 1'
#
loop_
_entity.id
_entity.type
_entity.pdbx_description
1 polymer ?
#
loop_
_entity_poly.entity_id
_entity_poly.type
_entity_poly.pdbx_seq_one_letter_code
_entity_poly.pdbx_strand_id
1 'polypeptide(L)'
;MGLKYGCPVEDVVTGLAIQCRGWKSAYLNPKSKAFVGVAPTNLHQMLVQWRRWSGGDFQILLSEHSPVWYGQGKISLGLILGYCCFLFWAPSSVPVLVYSVLASLCLFKGIPLFPKVSSSWFIPF
;
A
#
# COMPACT_ATOMS: atom_id res chain seq x y z
N MET A 1 -18.03 18.44 9.82
CA MET A 1 -17.30 18.15 8.56
C MET A 1 -15.96 18.83 8.69
N GLY A 2 -14.86 18.08 8.54
CA GLY A 2 -13.50 18.55 8.78
C GLY A 2 -12.51 17.41 8.61
N LEU A 3 -11.26 17.64 8.99
CA LEU A 3 -10.22 16.62 9.00
C LEU A 3 -10.64 15.43 9.88
N LYS A 4 -10.38 14.22 9.43
CA LYS A 4 -10.50 13.02 10.27
C LYS A 4 -9.31 12.97 11.23
N TYR A 5 -9.54 12.59 12.48
CA TYR A 5 -8.48 12.54 13.50
C TYR A 5 -8.21 11.09 13.90
N GLY A 6 -7.06 10.86 14.56
CA GLY A 6 -6.72 9.56 15.15
C GLY A 6 -6.00 8.58 14.21
N CYS A 7 -5.57 9.03 13.03
CA CYS A 7 -4.75 8.26 12.10
C CYS A 7 -3.55 9.09 11.63
N PRO A 8 -2.32 8.56 11.59
CA PRO A 8 -1.16 9.26 11.06
C PRO A 8 -1.22 9.59 9.57
N VAL A 9 -2.16 9.00 8.82
CA VAL A 9 -2.44 9.26 7.41
C VAL A 9 -3.90 9.73 7.26
N GLU A 10 -4.23 10.74 8.06
CA GLU A 10 -5.56 11.32 8.12
C GLU A 10 -6.03 11.94 6.80
N ASP A 11 -5.08 12.34 5.95
CA ASP A 11 -5.30 12.81 4.59
C ASP A 11 -6.02 11.75 3.73
N VAL A 12 -5.60 10.50 3.83
CA VAL A 12 -6.20 9.36 3.12
C VAL A 12 -7.63 9.10 3.62
N VAL A 13 -7.83 8.97 4.94
CA VAL A 13 -9.17 8.70 5.51
C VAL A 13 -10.14 9.84 5.24
N THR A 14 -9.66 11.08 5.33
CA THR A 14 -10.46 12.27 5.04
C THR A 14 -10.88 12.29 3.58
N GLY A 15 -9.94 12.03 2.66
CA GLY A 15 -10.20 11.93 1.23
C GLY A 15 -11.24 10.85 0.91
N LEU A 16 -11.08 9.65 1.47
CA LEU A 16 -12.05 8.55 1.32
C LEU A 16 -13.44 8.97 1.81
N ALA A 17 -13.52 9.57 2.99
CA ALA A 17 -14.79 10.02 3.57
C ALA A 17 -15.49 11.10 2.72
N ILE A 18 -14.72 11.99 2.08
CA ILE A 18 -15.23 13.00 1.15
C ILE A 18 -15.78 12.32 -0.12
N GLN A 19 -15.03 11.39 -0.71
CA GLN A 19 -15.47 10.69 -1.92
C GLN A 19 -16.69 9.79 -1.68
N CYS A 20 -16.78 9.14 -0.52
CA CYS A 20 -17.97 8.37 -0.12
C CYS A 20 -19.23 9.24 0.06
N ARG A 21 -19.11 10.57 0.11
CA ARG A 21 -20.24 11.51 0.10
C ARG A 21 -20.60 12.00 -1.31
N GLY A 22 -20.03 11.39 -2.35
CA GLY A 22 -20.34 11.68 -3.76
C GLY A 22 -19.42 12.71 -4.41
N TRP A 23 -18.43 13.24 -3.69
CA TRP A 23 -17.45 14.17 -4.26
C TRP A 23 -16.48 13.46 -5.21
N LYS A 24 -16.03 14.17 -6.24
CA LYS A 24 -15.04 13.67 -7.21
C LYS A 24 -13.77 14.53 -7.14
N SER A 25 -12.62 13.88 -7.18
CA SER A 25 -11.32 14.56 -7.27
C SER A 25 -10.89 14.74 -8.72
N ALA A 26 -10.12 15.79 -8.98
CA ALA A 26 -9.41 16.00 -10.24
C ALA A 26 -7.90 16.03 -9.98
N TYR A 27 -7.13 15.43 -10.88
CA TYR A 27 -5.66 15.47 -10.86
C TYR A 27 -5.18 16.23 -12.09
N LEU A 28 -4.35 17.25 -11.87
CA LEU A 28 -3.78 18.09 -12.92
C LEU A 28 -2.26 18.11 -12.78
N ASN A 29 -1.55 17.77 -13.87
CA ASN A 29 -0.10 17.82 -13.93
C ASN A 29 0.36 18.89 -14.95
N PRO A 30 0.56 20.15 -14.52
CA PRO A 30 1.00 21.22 -15.40
C PRO A 30 2.45 21.01 -15.88
N LYS A 31 2.82 21.62 -17.02
CA LYS A 31 4.19 21.54 -17.56
C LYS A 31 5.24 22.14 -16.62
N SER A 32 4.92 23.25 -15.97
CA SER A 32 5.76 23.85 -14.93
C SER A 32 5.39 23.30 -13.55
N LYS A 33 6.38 23.16 -12.67
CA LYS A 33 6.14 22.72 -11.29
C LYS A 33 5.38 23.82 -10.53
N ALA A 34 4.10 23.58 -10.25
CA ALA A 34 3.26 24.50 -9.49
C ALA A 34 3.55 24.46 -7.98
N PHE A 35 4.05 23.34 -7.48
CA PHE A 35 4.39 23.14 -6.07
C PHE A 35 5.82 22.60 -5.97
N VAL A 36 6.60 23.15 -5.04
CA VAL A 36 7.97 22.72 -4.72
C VAL A 36 8.01 22.39 -3.24
N GLY A 37 8.49 21.19 -2.90
CA GLY A 37 8.62 20.72 -1.53
C GLY A 37 10.05 20.33 -1.17
N VAL A 38 10.26 20.00 0.09
CA VAL A 38 11.56 19.51 0.61
C VAL A 38 11.44 18.01 0.88
N ALA A 39 12.34 17.23 0.29
CA ALA A 39 12.43 15.79 0.52
C ALA A 39 13.40 15.48 1.69
N PRO A 40 13.24 14.33 2.38
CA PRO A 40 14.22 13.86 3.35
C PRO A 40 15.63 13.82 2.73
N THR A 41 16.63 14.35 3.44
CA THR A 41 18.02 14.44 2.94
C THR A 41 18.88 13.28 3.38
N ASN A 42 18.39 12.44 4.31
CA ASN A 42 19.10 11.28 4.81
C ASN A 42 18.16 10.10 5.07
N LEU A 43 18.77 8.92 5.20
CA LEU A 43 18.06 7.66 5.39
C LEU A 43 17.21 7.65 6.66
N HIS A 44 17.71 8.22 7.77
CA HIS A 44 16.99 8.21 9.03
C HIS A 44 15.65 8.95 8.92
N GLN A 45 15.65 10.15 8.33
CA GLN A 45 14.43 10.93 8.09
C GLN A 45 13.46 10.17 7.17
N MET A 46 13.97 9.54 6.11
CA MET A 46 13.15 8.72 5.20
C MET A 46 12.48 7.56 5.93
N LEU A 47 13.22 6.82 6.76
CA LEU A 47 12.69 5.68 7.52
C LEU A 47 11.64 6.10 8.55
N VAL A 48 11.82 7.25 9.22
CA VAL A 48 10.80 7.79 10.13
C VAL A 48 9.51 8.12 9.35
N GLN A 49 9.62 8.73 8.16
CA GLN A 49 8.47 9.03 7.33
C GLN A 49 7.76 7.76 6.84
N TRP A 50 8.51 6.77 6.37
CA TRP A 50 7.96 5.49 5.89
C TRP A 50 7.31 4.69 7.01
N ARG A 51 7.87 4.74 8.23
CA ARG A 51 7.26 4.13 9.42
C ARG A 51 5.91 4.79 9.74
N ARG A 52 5.81 6.12 9.62
CA ARG A 52 4.56 6.85 9.84
C ARG A 52 3.50 6.45 8.81
N TRP A 53 3.86 6.43 7.53
CA TRP A 53 2.94 6.03 6.45
C TRP A 53 2.48 4.59 6.60
N SER A 54 3.41 3.65 6.74
CA SER A 54 3.06 2.23 6.88
C SER A 54 2.20 1.97 8.12
N GLY A 55 2.53 2.55 9.28
CA GLY A 55 1.72 2.43 10.49
C GLY A 55 0.31 3.00 10.31
N GLY A 56 0.19 4.12 9.60
CA GLY A 56 -1.09 4.71 9.24
C GLY A 56 -1.91 3.83 8.29
N ASP A 57 -1.30 3.30 7.23
CA ASP A 57 -1.96 2.42 6.26
C ASP A 57 -2.51 1.16 6.93
N PHE A 58 -1.73 0.55 7.83
CA PHE A 58 -2.19 -0.59 8.64
C PHE A 58 -3.38 -0.22 9.53
N GLN A 59 -3.37 0.96 10.16
CA GLN A 59 -4.50 1.43 10.97
C GLN A 59 -5.77 1.58 10.12
N ILE A 60 -5.68 2.16 8.91
CA ILE A 60 -6.84 2.26 8.03
C ILE A 60 -7.33 0.87 7.64
N LEU A 61 -6.44 0.02 7.12
CA LEU A 61 -6.76 -1.29 6.57
C LEU A 61 -7.48 -2.19 7.58
N LEU A 62 -7.05 -2.13 8.86
CA LEU A 62 -7.58 -2.96 9.95
C LEU A 62 -8.73 -2.29 10.73
N SER A 63 -9.16 -1.09 10.34
CA SER A 63 -10.26 -0.36 11.00
C SER A 63 -11.55 -0.39 10.20
N GLU A 64 -12.62 0.16 10.78
CA GLU A 64 -13.88 0.43 10.09
C GLU A 64 -13.76 1.43 8.92
N HIS A 65 -12.63 2.15 8.83
CA HIS A 65 -12.33 3.08 7.75
C HIS A 65 -11.67 2.42 6.54
N SER A 66 -11.53 1.09 6.54
CA SER A 66 -11.03 0.35 5.37
C SER A 66 -11.90 0.64 4.14
N PRO A 67 -11.32 0.97 2.97
CA PRO A 67 -12.05 1.27 1.74
C PRO A 67 -13.01 0.15 1.32
N VAL A 68 -12.66 -1.10 1.63
CA VAL A 68 -13.46 -2.29 1.31
C VAL A 68 -14.81 -2.23 2.02
N TRP A 69 -14.83 -1.90 3.31
CA TRP A 69 -16.06 -1.85 4.11
C TRP A 69 -16.73 -0.48 4.01
N TYR A 70 -15.95 0.59 4.17
CA TYR A 70 -16.45 1.94 4.26
C TYR A 70 -16.98 2.47 2.93
N GLY A 71 -16.31 2.10 1.83
CA GLY A 71 -16.60 2.54 0.46
C GLY A 71 -17.63 1.69 -0.29
N GLN A 72 -17.97 0.50 0.22
CA GLN A 72 -18.91 -0.41 -0.42
C GLN A 72 -20.26 0.28 -0.68
N GLY A 73 -20.72 0.26 -1.93
CA GLY A 73 -21.98 0.89 -2.35
C GLY A 73 -21.96 2.42 -2.40
N LYS A 74 -20.86 3.09 -2.01
CA LYS A 74 -20.74 4.56 -2.00
C LYS A 74 -19.80 5.09 -3.08
N ILE A 75 -18.77 4.32 -3.43
CA ILE A 75 -17.79 4.65 -4.46
C ILE A 75 -17.64 3.48 -5.45
N SER A 76 -17.05 3.75 -6.62
CA SER A 76 -16.86 2.72 -7.65
C SER A 76 -15.86 1.65 -7.20
N LEU A 77 -16.03 0.42 -7.70
CA LEU A 77 -15.14 -0.70 -7.40
C LEU A 77 -13.67 -0.40 -7.77
N GLY A 78 -13.46 0.28 -8.90
CA GLY A 78 -12.12 0.72 -9.31
C GLY A 78 -11.49 1.72 -8.34
N LEU A 79 -12.28 2.59 -7.72
CA LEU A 79 -11.78 3.53 -6.71
C LEU A 79 -11.45 2.81 -5.40
N ILE A 80 -12.27 1.84 -4.98
CA ILE A 80 -11.97 0.96 -3.84
C ILE A 80 -10.63 0.25 -4.07
N LEU A 81 -10.44 -0.37 -5.24
CA LEU A 81 -9.19 -1.03 -5.60
C LEU A 81 -8.01 -0.05 -5.61
N GLY A 82 -8.19 1.17 -6.12
CA GLY A 82 -7.18 2.22 -6.08
C GLY A 82 -6.71 2.54 -4.66
N TYR A 83 -7.63 2.74 -3.72
CA TYR A 83 -7.27 2.93 -2.31
C TYR A 83 -6.58 1.69 -1.72
N CYS A 84 -7.10 0.49 -2.01
CA CYS A 84 -6.49 -0.75 -1.54
C CYS A 84 -5.05 -0.93 -2.03
N CYS A 85 -4.74 -0.59 -3.29
CA CYS A 85 -3.36 -0.66 -3.81
C CYS A 85 -2.38 0.16 -2.97
N PHE A 86 -2.77 1.35 -2.53
CA PHE A 86 -1.96 2.18 -1.64
C PHE A 86 -1.85 1.57 -0.24
N LEU A 87 -2.96 1.14 0.35
CA LEU A 87 -2.94 0.54 1.70
C LEU A 87 -2.19 -0.79 1.77
N PHE A 88 -2.14 -1.57 0.68
CA PHE A 88 -1.41 -2.84 0.61
C PHE A 88 0.08 -2.67 0.32
N TRP A 89 0.55 -1.46 0.00
CA TRP A 89 1.97 -1.19 -0.21
C TRP A 89 2.82 -1.61 1.00
N ALA A 90 2.46 -1.20 2.21
CA ALA A 90 3.18 -1.59 3.42
C ALA A 90 3.07 -3.10 3.75
N PRO A 91 1.87 -3.72 3.78
CA PRO A 91 1.71 -5.16 3.94
C PRO A 91 2.49 -6.04 2.95
N SER A 92 2.73 -5.56 1.73
CA SER A 92 3.48 -6.31 0.70
C SER A 92 4.92 -6.67 1.12
N SER A 93 5.49 -5.97 2.12
CA SER A 93 6.79 -6.30 2.70
C SER A 93 6.85 -7.68 3.37
N VAL A 94 5.73 -8.17 3.92
CA VAL A 94 5.67 -9.46 4.63
C VAL A 94 5.91 -10.64 3.69
N PRO A 95 5.14 -10.83 2.59
CA PRO A 95 5.40 -11.93 1.66
C PRO A 95 6.77 -11.84 1.02
N VAL A 96 7.28 -10.64 0.76
CA VAL A 96 8.65 -10.43 0.26
C VAL A 96 9.67 -10.95 1.26
N LEU A 97 9.55 -10.57 2.54
CA LEU A 97 10.46 -11.03 3.60
C LEU A 97 10.40 -12.54 3.78
N VAL A 98 9.19 -13.11 3.83
CA VAL A 98 8.98 -14.56 3.94
C VAL A 98 9.63 -15.28 2.77
N TYR A 99 9.41 -14.81 1.54
CA TYR A 99 10.01 -15.38 0.35
C TYR A 99 11.55 -15.31 0.40
N SER A 100 12.12 -14.16 0.76
CA SER A 100 13.58 -14.00 0.88
C SER A 100 14.19 -14.94 1.92
N VAL A 101 13.58 -15.05 3.11
CA VAL A 101 14.07 -15.94 4.17
C VAL A 101 13.95 -17.41 3.76
N LEU A 102 12.80 -17.81 3.22
CA LEU A 102 12.58 -19.19 2.76
C LEU A 102 13.56 -19.56 1.65
N ALA A 103 13.75 -18.68 0.65
CA ALA A 103 14.69 -18.91 -0.43
C ALA A 103 16.12 -19.10 0.09
N SER A 104 16.58 -18.26 1.03
CA SER A 104 17.91 -18.40 1.65
C SER A 104 18.05 -19.70 2.44
N LEU A 105 17.03 -20.10 3.21
CA LEU A 105 17.04 -21.35 3.98
C LEU A 105 17.03 -22.59 3.10
N CYS A 106 16.23 -22.59 2.03
CA CYS A 106 16.19 -23.68 1.06
C CYS A 106 17.53 -23.82 0.35
N LEU A 107 18.14 -22.71 -0.06
CA LEU A 107 19.48 -22.71 -0.66
C LEU A 107 20.53 -23.30 0.31
N PHE A 108 20.54 -22.86 1.56
CA PHE A 108 21.47 -23.35 2.58
C PHE A 108 21.31 -24.86 2.85
N LYS A 109 20.07 -25.36 2.86
CA LYS A 109 19.77 -26.78 3.10
C LYS A 109 19.84 -27.65 1.83
N GLY A 110 20.12 -27.07 0.66
CA GLY A 110 20.09 -27.78 -0.62
C GLY A 110 18.70 -28.29 -1.00
N ILE A 111 17.63 -27.69 -0.46
CA ILE A 111 16.26 -28.06 -0.77
C ILE A 111 15.83 -27.29 -2.03
N PRO A 112 15.45 -27.98 -3.12
CA PRO A 112 15.01 -27.30 -4.34
C PRO A 112 13.66 -26.61 -4.10
N LEU A 113 13.60 -25.30 -4.35
CA LEU A 113 12.37 -24.50 -4.23
C LEU A 113 11.47 -24.60 -5.47
N PHE A 114 12.10 -24.84 -6.63
CA PHE A 114 11.44 -24.92 -7.94
C PHE A 114 11.47 -26.35 -8.48
N PRO A 115 10.48 -26.73 -9.31
CA PRO A 115 10.48 -28.02 -9.98
C PRO A 115 11.69 -28.17 -10.92
N LYS A 116 12.14 -29.41 -11.10
CA LYS A 116 13.18 -29.73 -12.10
C LYS A 116 12.65 -29.46 -13.51
N VAL A 117 13.55 -29.09 -14.43
CA VAL A 117 13.23 -28.85 -15.85
C VAL A 117 12.54 -30.06 -16.52
N SER A 118 12.82 -31.27 -16.04
CA SER A 118 12.19 -32.51 -16.52
C SER A 118 10.75 -32.71 -16.05
N SER A 119 10.25 -31.87 -15.13
CA SER A 119 8.89 -31.97 -14.59
C SER A 119 7.91 -31.20 -15.47
N SER A 120 6.73 -31.75 -15.73
CA SER A 120 5.63 -31.02 -16.38
C SER A 120 5.22 -29.76 -15.60
N TRP A 121 5.53 -29.71 -14.30
CA TRP A 121 5.30 -28.55 -13.44
C TRP A 121 6.31 -27.42 -13.64
N PHE A 122 7.31 -27.57 -14.50
CA PHE A 122 8.26 -26.50 -14.81
C PHE A 122 7.64 -25.36 -15.64
N ILE A 123 6.70 -25.68 -16.55
CA ILE A 123 6.09 -24.70 -17.48
C ILE A 123 5.33 -23.56 -16.78
N PRO A 124 4.52 -23.79 -15.72
CA PRO A 124 3.82 -22.72 -15.03
C PRO A 124 4.66 -21.89 -14.04
N PHE A 125 5.94 -22.25 -13.83
CA PHE A 125 6.88 -21.53 -12.96
C PHE A 125 7.82 -20.63 -13.77
#